data_AF-A0A4Q5SBQ4-F1
#
_entry.id   AF-A0A4Q5SBQ4-F1
#
_cell.length_a   1.000
_cell.length_b   1.000
_cell.length_c   1.000
_cell.angle_alpha   90.00
_cell.angle_beta   90.00
_cell.angle_gamma   90.00
#
_symmetry.space_group_name_H-M   'P 1'
#
loop_
_entity.id
_entity.type
_entity.pdbx_description
1 polymer ?
#
loop_
_entity_poly.entity_id
_entity_poly.type
_entity_poly.pdbx_seq_one_letter_code
_entity_poly.pdbx_strand_id
1 'polypeptide(L)'
;MAIGNVLEAEVSTKQNQNIAAPELVWKGYEKVAFRILFIFFFILTVPIDPEYYAQWFNIDWTNPHIRDLGGLGGFGYRFTTINTESGMFGLASYVNWGIALVIGVVGGVVWTLLDHKSTNYRILYYFITVAVTYAMITRLQGLTFSKIFPSQMPPLAETQLNTLLGDFVPQKLYWIQLSFVPSYEVFLGFAELLVMGLLFFRGTRALGAALAIAMIGNIAISNHVYDGGVHVLASFYALGGAFVLWPYLRPIWNLLVNQKDEVLTIYRFPFKKPWQKALRIGLKVFTIAIFFVLSAYLHYDNYEHDSYKVPSRPGLANSKGLYEVTEFKVNGQAIPYSPLDSLRWQDVTFEKWSTISYSVFNTFNIHGEAGRGKQF
;
A
#
# COMPACT_ATOMS: atom_id res chain seq x y z
N MET A 1 -45.96 -28.92 51.81
CA MET A 1 -45.57 -27.61 51.24
C MET A 1 -44.16 -27.20 51.69
N ALA A 2 -43.20 -28.14 51.78
CA ALA A 2 -41.88 -27.90 52.40
C ALA A 2 -40.68 -28.31 51.53
N ILE A 3 -40.89 -28.64 50.24
CA ILE A 3 -39.83 -29.07 49.31
C ILE A 3 -39.52 -27.98 48.26
N GLY A 4 -40.43 -27.02 48.05
CA GLY A 4 -40.23 -25.91 47.11
C GLY A 4 -39.24 -24.83 47.59
N ASN A 5 -39.18 -24.58 48.90
CA ASN A 5 -38.39 -23.45 49.43
C ASN A 5 -36.89 -23.76 49.59
N VAL A 6 -36.48 -25.03 49.56
CA VAL A 6 -35.05 -25.41 49.68
C VAL A 6 -34.33 -25.25 48.35
N LEU A 7 -35.00 -25.51 47.22
CA LEU A 7 -34.43 -25.36 45.89
C LEU A 7 -34.30 -23.89 45.46
N GLU A 8 -35.24 -23.01 45.83
CA GLU A 8 -35.10 -21.57 45.56
C GLU A 8 -33.98 -20.93 46.41
N ALA A 9 -33.74 -21.42 47.63
CA ALA A 9 -32.62 -20.97 48.45
C ALA A 9 -31.27 -21.44 47.88
N GLU A 10 -31.14 -22.69 47.41
CA GLU A 10 -29.90 -23.20 46.79
C GLU A 10 -29.58 -22.55 45.45
N VAL A 11 -30.60 -22.16 44.66
CA VAL A 11 -30.40 -21.47 43.38
C VAL A 11 -30.02 -19.99 43.58
N SER A 12 -30.53 -19.31 44.62
CA SER A 12 -30.14 -17.91 44.89
C SER A 12 -28.74 -17.76 45.48
N THR A 13 -28.21 -18.80 46.15
CA THR A 13 -26.89 -18.73 46.81
C THR A 13 -25.72 -18.93 45.82
N LYS A 14 -25.95 -19.48 44.62
CA LYS A 14 -24.91 -19.69 43.60
C LYS A 14 -24.75 -18.55 42.57
N GLN A 15 -25.59 -17.52 42.60
CA GLN A 15 -25.52 -16.39 41.64
C GLN A 15 -24.70 -15.18 42.12
N ASN A 16 -24.15 -15.20 43.35
CA ASN A 16 -23.39 -14.09 43.90
C ASN A 16 -21.88 -14.34 44.06
N GLN A 17 -21.34 -15.35 43.38
CA GLN A 17 -19.90 -15.36 43.12
C GLN A 17 -19.64 -14.56 41.84
N ASN A 18 -19.48 -13.25 42.02
CA ASN A 18 -18.64 -12.42 41.15
C ASN A 18 -17.22 -13.00 41.22
N ILE A 19 -16.99 -14.14 40.57
CA ILE A 19 -15.63 -14.55 40.19
C ILE A 19 -15.26 -13.52 39.14
N ALA A 20 -14.63 -12.43 39.58
CA ALA A 20 -13.98 -11.50 38.67
C ALA A 20 -13.14 -12.36 37.73
N ALA A 21 -13.48 -12.34 36.43
CA ALA A 21 -12.74 -13.10 35.45
C ALA A 21 -11.25 -12.82 35.68
N PRO A 22 -10.39 -13.86 35.74
CA PRO A 22 -9.00 -13.69 36.12
C PRO A 22 -8.39 -12.55 35.32
N GLU A 23 -7.69 -11.64 36.00
CA GLU A 23 -7.06 -10.51 35.32
C GLU A 23 -6.17 -11.05 34.20
N LEU A 24 -6.37 -10.54 32.98
CA LEU A 24 -5.56 -10.93 31.83
C LEU A 24 -4.11 -10.47 32.07
N VAL A 25 -3.24 -11.39 32.47
CA VAL A 25 -1.81 -11.13 32.68
C VAL A 25 -1.02 -11.65 31.49
N TRP A 26 -0.24 -10.78 30.86
CA TRP A 26 0.65 -11.14 29.77
C TRP A 26 1.95 -11.74 30.30
N LYS A 27 2.49 -12.70 29.56
CA LYS A 27 3.82 -13.25 29.83
C LYS A 27 4.89 -12.17 29.61
N GLY A 28 6.05 -12.32 30.26
CA GLY A 28 7.14 -11.35 30.17
C GLY A 28 7.54 -11.04 28.73
N TYR A 29 7.70 -12.07 27.89
CA TYR A 29 8.06 -11.90 26.48
C TYR A 29 6.97 -11.21 25.65
N GLU A 30 5.68 -11.42 25.96
CA GLU A 30 4.57 -10.75 25.27
C GLU A 30 4.58 -9.24 25.54
N LYS A 31 4.90 -8.84 26.78
CA LYS A 31 5.05 -7.43 27.14
C LYS A 31 6.24 -6.79 26.41
N VAL A 32 7.39 -7.45 26.38
CA VAL A 32 8.59 -6.93 25.68
C VAL A 32 8.33 -6.82 24.19
N ALA A 33 7.84 -7.89 23.56
CA ALA A 33 7.50 -7.89 22.13
C ALA A 33 6.49 -6.79 21.80
N PHE A 34 5.44 -6.64 22.60
CA PHE A 34 4.45 -5.58 22.41
C PHE A 34 5.08 -4.19 22.47
N ARG A 35 5.92 -3.87 23.47
CA ARG A 35 6.52 -2.54 23.61
C ARG A 35 7.37 -2.18 22.39
N ILE A 36 8.15 -3.15 21.89
CA ILE A 36 8.97 -2.99 20.67
C ILE A 36 8.07 -2.75 19.45
N LEU A 37 7.10 -3.64 19.23
CA LEU A 37 6.20 -3.55 18.08
C LEU A 37 5.31 -2.31 18.13
N PHE A 38 4.90 -1.87 19.31
CA PHE A 38 4.12 -0.66 19.48
C PHE A 38 4.89 0.56 18.96
N ILE A 39 6.14 0.74 19.39
CA ILE A 39 6.98 1.87 18.95
C ILE A 39 7.27 1.75 17.45
N PHE A 40 7.64 0.56 16.98
CA PHE A 40 7.92 0.30 15.57
C PHE A 40 6.72 0.65 14.67
N PHE A 41 5.54 0.10 14.95
CA PHE A 41 4.33 0.41 14.19
C PHE A 41 3.90 1.86 14.40
N PHE A 42 4.10 2.46 15.57
CA PHE A 42 3.80 3.87 15.78
C PHE A 42 4.58 4.76 14.81
N ILE A 43 5.90 4.56 14.71
CA ILE A 43 6.77 5.28 13.77
C ILE A 43 6.36 5.05 12.31
N LEU A 44 5.99 3.80 11.97
CA LEU A 44 5.58 3.47 10.60
C LEU A 44 4.20 4.00 10.21
N THR A 45 3.33 4.34 11.16
CA THR A 45 1.91 4.60 10.89
C THR A 45 1.44 5.99 11.27
N VAL A 46 2.02 6.58 12.30
CA VAL A 46 1.68 7.92 12.76
C VAL A 46 2.69 8.90 12.15
N PRO A 47 2.25 9.85 11.31
CA PRO A 47 3.12 10.90 10.83
C PRO A 47 3.55 11.78 12.00
N ILE A 48 4.83 11.76 12.35
CA ILE A 48 5.40 12.59 13.42
C ILE A 48 5.85 13.95 12.87
N ASP A 49 6.02 14.03 11.55
CA ASP A 49 6.49 15.23 10.86
C ASP A 49 5.41 16.34 10.84
N PRO A 50 5.69 17.54 11.40
CA PRO A 50 4.78 18.67 11.31
C PRO A 50 4.41 19.06 9.88
N GLU A 51 5.29 18.85 8.90
CA GLU A 51 5.03 19.19 7.49
C GLU A 51 3.84 18.41 6.94
N TYR A 52 3.66 17.14 7.37
CA TYR A 52 2.49 16.35 7.00
C TYR A 52 1.19 17.02 7.45
N TYR A 53 1.14 17.57 8.66
CA TYR A 53 -0.05 18.24 9.18
C TYR A 53 -0.28 19.59 8.51
N ALA A 54 0.79 20.29 8.11
CA ALA A 54 0.68 21.54 7.37
C ALA A 54 0.03 21.35 5.99
N GLN A 55 0.21 20.19 5.34
CA GLN A 55 -0.42 19.89 4.04
C GLN A 55 -1.95 20.05 4.07
N TRP A 56 -2.61 19.65 5.15
CA TRP A 56 -4.06 19.79 5.29
C TRP A 56 -4.57 21.23 5.16
N PHE A 57 -3.73 22.21 5.50
CA PHE A 57 -4.07 23.64 5.42
C PHE A 57 -3.57 24.30 4.13
N ASN A 58 -2.59 23.70 3.46
CA ASN A 58 -2.02 24.22 2.22
C ASN A 58 -2.76 23.75 0.95
N ILE A 59 -3.60 22.72 1.07
CA ILE A 59 -4.43 22.23 -0.03
C ILE A 59 -5.51 23.26 -0.35
N ASP A 60 -5.65 23.60 -1.63
CA ASP A 60 -6.79 24.34 -2.12
C ASP A 60 -8.02 23.41 -2.20
N TRP A 61 -8.78 23.38 -1.11
CA TRP A 61 -9.99 22.56 -1.02
C TRP A 61 -11.11 22.98 -1.98
N THR A 62 -10.98 24.12 -2.66
CA THR A 62 -11.92 24.50 -3.73
C THR A 62 -11.62 23.82 -5.06
N ASN A 63 -10.38 23.35 -5.25
CA ASN A 63 -9.94 22.62 -6.43
C ASN A 63 -8.89 21.53 -6.08
N PRO A 64 -9.27 20.50 -5.29
CA PRO A 64 -8.32 19.49 -4.84
C PRO A 64 -7.90 18.55 -5.97
N HIS A 65 -6.65 18.09 -5.94
CA HIS A 65 -6.08 17.18 -6.93
C HIS A 65 -5.75 15.80 -6.32
N ILE A 66 -5.67 14.74 -7.13
CA ILE A 66 -5.35 13.37 -6.66
C ILE A 66 -4.04 13.30 -5.86
N ARG A 67 -3.08 14.16 -6.19
CA ARG A 67 -1.76 14.24 -5.53
C ARG A 67 -1.88 14.74 -4.09
N ASP A 68 -2.85 15.61 -3.82
CA ASP A 68 -3.11 16.14 -2.48
C ASP A 68 -3.50 14.99 -1.56
N LEU A 69 -4.51 14.19 -1.96
CA LEU A 69 -4.93 13.03 -1.20
C LEU A 69 -3.85 11.95 -1.07
N GLY A 70 -2.99 11.82 -2.08
CA GLY A 70 -1.81 10.97 -2.03
C GLY A 70 -0.88 11.36 -0.87
N GLY A 71 -0.60 12.65 -0.70
CA GLY A 71 0.19 13.19 0.42
C GLY A 71 -0.49 12.97 1.78
N LEU A 72 -1.81 13.12 1.83
CA LEU A 72 -2.63 12.92 3.02
C LEU A 72 -2.79 11.46 3.46
N GLY A 73 -2.29 10.49 2.68
CA GLY A 73 -2.27 9.07 3.06
C GLY A 73 -1.49 8.79 4.35
N GLY A 74 -0.60 9.72 4.74
CA GLY A 74 0.10 9.72 6.02
C GLY A 74 1.14 8.63 6.10
N PHE A 75 2.29 8.84 5.44
CA PHE A 75 3.42 7.91 5.46
C PHE A 75 4.18 7.96 6.80
N GLY A 76 4.87 6.87 7.13
CA GLY A 76 5.74 6.82 8.31
C GLY A 76 6.91 7.82 8.19
N TYR A 77 7.56 8.10 9.31
CA TYR A 77 8.66 9.07 9.34
C TYR A 77 9.85 8.62 8.46
N ARG A 78 10.35 9.52 7.63
CA ARG A 78 11.50 9.29 6.75
C ARG A 78 12.76 9.90 7.38
N PHE A 79 13.58 9.05 7.99
CA PHE A 79 14.84 9.44 8.63
C PHE A 79 15.95 9.75 7.62
N THR A 80 16.01 9.00 6.53
CA THR A 80 17.05 9.16 5.50
C THR A 80 16.58 8.65 4.13
N THR A 81 17.28 9.08 3.09
CA THR A 81 17.07 8.67 1.70
C THR A 81 18.38 8.16 1.12
N ILE A 82 18.35 6.95 0.55
CA ILE A 82 19.51 6.34 -0.13
C ILE A 82 19.29 6.47 -1.64
N ASN A 83 20.09 7.30 -2.30
CA ASN A 83 20.01 7.54 -3.75
C ASN A 83 20.91 6.57 -4.53
N THR A 84 20.72 5.27 -4.31
CA THR A 84 21.39 4.20 -5.07
C THR A 84 20.34 3.26 -5.67
N GLU A 85 20.72 2.43 -6.63
CA GLU A 85 19.82 1.42 -7.19
C GLU A 85 19.22 0.51 -6.10
N SER A 86 20.04 0.08 -5.14
CA SER A 86 19.55 -0.69 -3.98
C SER A 86 18.61 0.13 -3.08
N GLY A 87 18.81 1.45 -2.99
CA GLY A 87 17.93 2.36 -2.27
C GLY A 87 16.59 2.59 -2.98
N MET A 88 16.57 2.49 -4.31
CA MET A 88 15.38 2.66 -5.13
C MET A 88 14.56 1.37 -5.28
N PHE A 89 15.22 0.23 -5.48
CA PHE A 89 14.57 -1.04 -5.84
C PHE A 89 14.96 -2.21 -4.93
N GLY A 90 16.17 -2.18 -4.37
CA GLY A 90 16.72 -3.25 -3.54
C GLY A 90 16.36 -3.18 -2.05
N LEU A 91 17.14 -3.89 -1.23
CA LEU A 91 16.93 -3.99 0.21
C LEU A 91 17.23 -2.68 0.96
N ALA A 92 18.09 -1.81 0.42
CA ALA A 92 18.42 -0.55 1.07
C ALA A 92 17.22 0.42 1.11
N SER A 93 16.20 0.21 0.28
CA SER A 93 14.93 0.96 0.35
C SER A 93 14.21 0.82 1.71
N TYR A 94 14.46 -0.27 2.44
CA TYR A 94 13.88 -0.56 3.76
C TYR A 94 14.67 0.06 4.92
N VAL A 95 15.70 0.89 4.66
CA VAL A 95 16.54 1.50 5.70
C VAL A 95 15.73 2.19 6.79
N ASN A 96 14.67 2.91 6.44
CA ASN A 96 13.81 3.61 7.40
C ASN A 96 13.05 2.65 8.31
N TRP A 97 12.69 1.46 7.84
CA TRP A 97 12.09 0.42 8.68
C TRP A 97 13.12 -0.21 9.61
N GLY A 98 14.35 -0.42 9.13
CA GLY A 98 15.46 -0.86 9.96
C GLY A 98 15.75 0.12 11.10
N ILE A 99 15.80 1.43 10.80
CA ILE A 99 15.94 2.49 11.81
C ILE A 99 14.76 2.48 12.79
N ALA A 100 13.52 2.42 12.29
CA ALA A 100 12.33 2.34 13.14
C ALA A 100 12.35 1.11 14.06
N LEU A 101 12.86 -0.03 13.58
CA LEU A 101 12.99 -1.25 14.38
C LEU A 101 14.05 -1.10 15.47
N VAL A 102 15.21 -0.52 15.16
CA VAL A 102 16.26 -0.23 16.15
C VAL A 102 15.71 0.71 17.23
N ILE A 103 15.02 1.79 16.85
CA ILE A 103 14.35 2.69 17.80
C ILE A 103 13.31 1.92 18.62
N GLY A 104 12.53 1.04 17.99
CA GLY A 104 11.57 0.19 18.67
C GLY A 104 12.21 -0.74 19.70
N VAL A 105 13.36 -1.35 19.39
CA VAL A 105 14.11 -2.21 20.31
C VAL A 105 14.63 -1.40 21.49
N VAL A 106 15.34 -0.30 21.23
CA VAL A 106 15.90 0.56 22.29
C VAL A 106 14.79 1.12 23.17
N GLY A 107 13.75 1.70 22.56
CA GLY A 107 12.61 2.23 23.27
C GLY A 107 11.81 1.16 24.04
N GLY A 108 11.71 -0.05 23.50
CA GLY A 108 11.07 -1.18 24.16
C GLY A 108 11.84 -1.68 25.39
N VAL A 109 13.17 -1.66 25.33
CA VAL A 109 14.05 -1.94 26.49
C VAL A 109 13.87 -0.86 27.54
N VAL A 110 13.95 0.43 27.16
CA VAL A 110 13.74 1.55 28.09
C VAL A 110 12.36 1.46 28.74
N TRP A 111 11.30 1.23 27.96
CA TRP A 111 9.95 1.04 28.50
C TRP A 111 9.89 -0.15 29.46
N THR A 112 10.57 -1.25 29.15
CA THR A 112 10.61 -2.43 30.03
C THR A 112 11.29 -2.14 31.37
N LEU A 113 12.33 -1.32 31.37
CA LEU A 113 13.02 -0.88 32.59
C LEU A 113 12.23 0.14 33.40
N LEU A 114 11.36 0.92 32.77
CA LEU A 114 10.56 1.95 33.45
C LEU A 114 9.21 1.42 33.98
N ASP A 115 8.58 0.48 33.26
CA ASP A 115 7.24 -0.02 33.59
C ASP A 115 7.27 -1.45 34.16
N HIS A 116 7.30 -1.51 35.49
CA HIS A 116 7.21 -2.74 36.27
C HIS A 116 5.80 -3.08 36.77
N LYS A 117 4.85 -2.15 36.67
CA LYS A 117 3.52 -2.28 37.28
C LYS A 117 2.47 -2.83 36.33
N SER A 118 2.60 -2.57 35.03
CA SER A 118 1.59 -2.99 34.06
C SER A 118 1.57 -4.51 33.84
N THR A 119 0.38 -5.10 33.97
CA THR A 119 0.13 -6.54 33.77
C THR A 119 -0.18 -6.90 32.31
N ASN A 120 -0.72 -5.96 31.53
CA ASN A 120 -1.00 -6.09 30.10
C ASN A 120 -1.10 -4.70 29.43
N TYR A 121 -1.13 -4.68 28.09
CA TYR A 121 -1.28 -3.45 27.30
C TYR A 121 -2.43 -3.50 26.31
N ARG A 122 -3.53 -4.20 26.64
CA ARG A 122 -4.66 -4.42 25.71
C ARG A 122 -5.27 -3.14 25.13
N ILE A 123 -5.26 -2.05 25.88
CA ILE A 123 -5.77 -0.74 25.43
C ILE A 123 -4.84 -0.15 24.35
N LEU A 124 -3.54 -0.09 24.63
CA LEU A 124 -2.56 0.41 23.67
C LEU A 124 -2.51 -0.49 22.42
N TYR A 125 -2.58 -1.81 22.60
CA TYR A 125 -2.67 -2.78 21.50
C TYR A 125 -3.89 -2.55 20.61
N TYR A 126 -5.05 -2.28 21.22
CA TYR A 126 -6.25 -1.91 20.46
C TYR A 126 -6.03 -0.64 19.62
N PHE A 127 -5.46 0.42 20.20
CA PHE A 127 -5.29 1.69 19.48
C PHE A 127 -4.20 1.63 18.41
N ILE A 128 -3.08 0.95 18.63
CA ILE A 128 -2.07 0.77 17.57
C ILE A 128 -2.61 -0.10 16.43
N THR A 129 -3.41 -1.14 16.73
CA THR A 129 -4.09 -1.94 15.70
C THR A 129 -5.04 -1.07 14.87
N VAL A 130 -5.76 -0.15 15.51
CA VAL A 130 -6.59 0.83 14.82
C VAL A 130 -5.74 1.74 13.94
N ALA A 131 -4.64 2.29 14.46
CA ALA A 131 -3.74 3.16 13.70
C ALA A 131 -3.16 2.43 12.46
N VAL A 132 -2.66 1.21 12.62
CA VAL A 132 -2.17 0.37 11.52
C VAL A 132 -3.26 0.11 10.49
N THR A 133 -4.46 -0.27 10.93
CA THR A 133 -5.59 -0.53 10.02
C THR A 133 -5.96 0.72 9.22
N TYR A 134 -6.06 1.89 9.87
CA TYR A 134 -6.40 3.13 9.17
C TYR A 134 -5.26 3.58 8.26
N ALA A 135 -3.99 3.45 8.66
CA ALA A 135 -2.85 3.75 7.80
C ALA A 135 -2.84 2.87 6.54
N MET A 136 -3.21 1.58 6.65
CA MET A 136 -3.39 0.75 5.46
C MET A 136 -4.51 1.31 4.56
N ILE A 137 -5.68 1.64 5.13
CA ILE A 137 -6.81 2.14 4.34
C ILE A 137 -6.49 3.47 3.64
N THR A 138 -5.91 4.44 4.37
CA THR A 138 -5.64 5.78 3.83
C THR A 138 -4.54 5.79 2.78
N ARG A 139 -3.55 4.88 2.88
CA ARG A 139 -2.46 4.78 1.91
C ARG A 139 -2.83 3.98 0.65
N LEU A 140 -3.81 3.09 0.73
CA LEU A 140 -4.13 2.18 -0.38
C LEU A 140 -4.97 2.85 -1.45
N GLN A 141 -5.72 3.90 -1.08
CA GLN A 141 -6.63 4.63 -1.96
C GLN A 141 -6.01 4.99 -3.32
N GLY A 142 -4.77 5.48 -3.34
CA GLY A 142 -4.14 5.94 -4.58
C GLY A 142 -3.87 4.79 -5.54
N LEU A 143 -3.42 3.64 -5.03
CA LEU A 143 -3.22 2.43 -5.84
C LEU A 143 -4.57 1.90 -6.33
N THR A 144 -5.54 1.76 -5.43
CA THR A 144 -6.89 1.26 -5.71
C THR A 144 -7.58 2.04 -6.82
N PHE A 145 -7.74 3.35 -6.65
CA PHE A 145 -8.53 4.15 -7.57
C PHE A 145 -7.78 4.48 -8.86
N SER A 146 -6.44 4.50 -8.85
CA SER A 146 -5.67 4.58 -10.10
C SER A 146 -5.81 3.37 -11.02
N LYS A 147 -6.27 2.22 -10.49
CA LYS A 147 -6.57 1.01 -11.25
C LYS A 147 -8.03 0.89 -11.64
N ILE A 148 -8.95 1.27 -10.73
CA ILE A 148 -10.39 1.31 -11.04
C ILE A 148 -10.67 2.29 -12.19
N PHE A 149 -9.99 3.43 -12.17
CA PHE A 149 -9.96 4.39 -13.27
C PHE A 149 -8.58 4.29 -13.93
N PRO A 150 -8.41 3.51 -15.02
CA PRO A 150 -7.12 3.01 -15.57
C PRO A 150 -6.09 4.10 -15.94
N SER A 151 -5.56 4.74 -14.92
CA SER A 151 -4.63 5.86 -14.97
C SER A 151 -3.25 5.43 -14.49
N GLN A 152 -3.15 4.27 -13.82
CA GLN A 152 -1.87 3.69 -13.44
C GLN A 152 -1.13 3.14 -14.65
N MET A 153 -1.81 2.33 -15.47
CA MET A 153 -1.29 1.77 -16.73
C MET A 153 -2.08 2.33 -17.92
N PRO A 154 -1.80 3.57 -18.35
CA PRO A 154 -2.53 4.19 -19.44
C PRO A 154 -2.41 3.39 -20.74
N PRO A 155 -3.27 3.66 -21.74
CA PRO A 155 -3.15 3.10 -23.07
C PRO A 155 -1.75 3.29 -23.66
N LEU A 156 -1.34 2.34 -24.48
CA LEU A 156 0.01 2.33 -25.04
C LEU A 156 0.29 3.56 -25.91
N ALA A 157 1.48 4.09 -25.71
CA ALA A 157 2.06 5.09 -26.58
C ALA A 157 2.45 4.45 -27.92
N GLU A 158 2.44 5.22 -29.01
CA GLU A 158 2.89 4.75 -30.33
C GLU A 158 4.33 4.23 -30.27
N THR A 159 5.16 4.90 -29.48
CA THR A 159 6.54 4.49 -29.17
C THR A 159 6.60 3.08 -28.61
N GLN A 160 5.70 2.75 -27.69
CA GLN A 160 5.70 1.45 -27.00
C GLN A 160 5.25 0.33 -27.93
N LEU A 161 4.33 0.61 -28.87
CA LEU A 161 3.92 -0.35 -29.89
C LEU A 161 5.05 -0.71 -30.87
N ASN A 162 5.99 0.22 -31.06
CA ASN A 162 7.13 0.07 -31.98
C ASN A 162 8.46 -0.25 -31.27
N THR A 163 8.45 -0.38 -29.94
CA THR A 163 9.63 -0.76 -29.16
C THR A 163 9.80 -2.28 -29.20
N LEU A 164 11.03 -2.75 -29.46
CA LEU A 164 11.32 -4.18 -29.43
C LEU A 164 11.15 -4.73 -28.01
N LEU A 165 10.64 -5.95 -27.88
CA LEU A 165 10.32 -6.54 -26.58
C LEU A 165 11.52 -6.55 -25.61
N GLY A 166 12.73 -6.78 -26.14
CA GLY A 166 13.96 -6.82 -25.35
C GLY A 166 14.50 -5.46 -24.91
N ASP A 167 14.02 -4.36 -25.49
CA ASP A 167 14.42 -3.00 -25.12
C ASP A 167 13.59 -2.46 -23.94
N PHE A 168 12.53 -3.17 -23.54
CA PHE A 168 11.78 -2.81 -22.35
C PHE A 168 12.52 -3.22 -21.08
N VAL A 169 12.57 -2.29 -20.12
CA VAL A 169 12.96 -2.61 -18.75
C VAL A 169 11.94 -3.57 -18.11
N PRO A 170 12.36 -4.45 -17.16
CA PRO A 170 11.48 -5.45 -16.54
C PRO A 170 10.19 -4.85 -15.95
N GLN A 171 10.31 -3.70 -15.28
CA GLN A 171 9.18 -2.95 -14.74
C GLN A 171 8.12 -2.66 -15.80
N LYS A 172 8.56 -2.21 -16.98
CA LYS A 172 7.67 -1.80 -18.06
C LYS A 172 6.98 -3.00 -18.67
N LEU A 173 7.68 -4.13 -18.84
CA LEU A 173 7.09 -5.39 -19.29
C LEU A 173 5.98 -5.89 -18.34
N TYR A 174 6.21 -5.79 -17.03
CA TYR A 174 5.20 -6.19 -16.04
C TYR A 174 3.93 -5.33 -16.09
N TRP A 175 4.06 -4.06 -16.49
CA TRP A 175 2.96 -3.10 -16.53
C TRP A 175 2.24 -3.06 -17.89
N ILE A 176 2.96 -3.23 -18.99
CA ILE A 176 2.42 -3.07 -20.35
C ILE A 176 1.30 -4.05 -20.67
N GLN A 177 1.32 -5.24 -20.08
CA GLN A 177 0.25 -6.24 -20.20
C GLN A 177 -1.11 -5.71 -19.70
N LEU A 178 -1.12 -4.86 -18.67
CA LEU A 178 -2.34 -4.24 -18.15
C LEU A 178 -2.86 -3.16 -19.10
N SER A 179 -1.97 -2.44 -19.78
CA SER A 179 -2.35 -1.47 -20.82
C SER A 179 -3.03 -2.14 -22.03
N PHE A 180 -2.70 -3.40 -22.35
CA PHE A 180 -3.39 -4.17 -23.40
C PHE A 180 -4.77 -4.67 -22.97
N VAL A 181 -4.93 -4.97 -21.68
CA VAL A 181 -6.18 -5.51 -21.12
C VAL A 181 -6.63 -4.67 -19.92
N PRO A 182 -7.14 -3.44 -20.14
CA PRO A 182 -7.49 -2.52 -19.05
C PRO A 182 -8.55 -3.08 -18.09
N SER A 183 -9.42 -3.98 -18.57
CA SER A 183 -10.39 -4.67 -17.73
C SER A 183 -9.76 -5.49 -16.60
N TYR A 184 -8.56 -6.03 -16.81
CA TYR A 184 -7.83 -6.73 -15.75
C TYR A 184 -7.24 -5.74 -14.73
N GLU A 185 -6.77 -4.56 -15.15
CA GLU A 185 -6.37 -3.49 -14.24
C GLU A 185 -7.54 -3.06 -13.35
N VAL A 186 -8.72 -2.82 -13.94
CA VAL A 186 -9.95 -2.47 -13.20
C VAL A 186 -10.32 -3.55 -12.19
N PHE A 187 -10.23 -4.83 -12.57
CA PHE A 187 -10.46 -5.95 -11.65
C PHE A 187 -9.50 -5.92 -10.46
N LEU A 188 -8.20 -5.69 -10.69
CA LEU A 188 -7.22 -5.55 -9.62
C LEU A 188 -7.54 -4.37 -8.71
N GLY A 189 -8.00 -3.25 -9.26
CA GLY A 189 -8.48 -2.09 -8.49
C GLY A 189 -9.66 -2.43 -7.58
N PHE A 190 -10.67 -3.16 -8.08
CA PHE A 190 -11.78 -3.61 -7.24
C PHE A 190 -11.35 -4.60 -6.15
N ALA A 191 -10.37 -5.45 -6.44
CA ALA A 191 -9.82 -6.34 -5.43
C ALA A 191 -9.08 -5.57 -4.32
N GLU A 192 -8.38 -4.47 -4.64
CA GLU A 192 -7.78 -3.57 -3.63
C GLU A 192 -8.85 -2.79 -2.85
N LEU A 193 -9.92 -2.35 -3.52
CA LEU A 193 -11.07 -1.71 -2.87
C LEU A 193 -11.75 -2.66 -1.88
N LEU A 194 -11.85 -3.95 -2.22
CA LEU A 194 -12.37 -4.98 -1.32
C LEU A 194 -11.50 -5.10 -0.05
N VAL A 195 -10.17 -5.07 -0.19
CA VAL A 195 -9.25 -5.04 0.96
C VAL A 195 -9.52 -3.81 1.85
N MET A 196 -9.63 -2.62 1.26
CA MET A 196 -9.94 -1.38 1.99
C MET A 196 -11.27 -1.48 2.74
N GLY A 197 -12.32 -1.94 2.06
CA GLY A 197 -13.66 -2.11 2.63
C GLY A 197 -13.68 -3.11 3.79
N LEU A 198 -13.04 -4.28 3.61
CA LEU A 198 -13.01 -5.32 4.64
C LEU A 198 -12.21 -4.90 5.87
N LEU A 199 -11.09 -4.18 5.71
CA LEU A 199 -10.28 -3.65 6.82
C LEU A 199 -11.04 -2.62 7.66
N PHE A 200 -11.89 -1.81 7.00
CA PHE A 200 -12.63 -0.72 7.63
C PHE A 200 -13.63 -1.22 8.68
N PHE A 201 -14.34 -2.32 8.38
CA PHE A 201 -15.32 -2.89 9.30
C PHE A 201 -14.70 -3.90 10.25
N ARG A 202 -15.00 -3.76 11.55
CA ARG A 202 -14.45 -4.60 12.61
C ARG A 202 -14.75 -6.10 12.43
N GLY A 203 -15.92 -6.44 11.87
CA GLY A 203 -16.35 -7.82 11.67
C GLY A 203 -15.59 -8.53 10.55
N THR A 204 -15.14 -7.79 9.54
CA THR A 204 -14.47 -8.33 8.34
C THR A 204 -12.96 -8.07 8.32
N ARG A 205 -12.43 -7.37 9.33
CA ARG A 205 -11.03 -6.94 9.36
C ARG A 205 -10.03 -8.07 9.20
N ALA A 206 -10.29 -9.23 9.78
CA ALA A 206 -9.42 -10.39 9.63
C ALA A 206 -9.31 -10.83 8.16
N LEU A 207 -10.43 -10.83 7.42
CA LEU A 207 -10.44 -11.15 5.99
C LEU A 207 -9.69 -10.08 5.19
N GLY A 208 -9.93 -8.80 5.49
CA GLY A 208 -9.18 -7.70 4.85
C GLY A 208 -7.68 -7.80 5.10
N ALA A 209 -7.27 -8.14 6.32
CA ALA A 209 -5.86 -8.32 6.67
C ALA A 209 -5.25 -9.55 5.97
N ALA A 210 -5.97 -10.67 5.91
CA ALA A 210 -5.52 -11.86 5.19
C ALA A 210 -5.37 -11.60 3.67
N LEU A 211 -6.33 -10.91 3.06
CA LEU A 211 -6.24 -10.50 1.66
C LEU A 211 -5.12 -9.49 1.43
N ALA A 212 -4.88 -8.55 2.35
CA ALA A 212 -3.74 -7.64 2.25
C ALA A 212 -2.40 -8.41 2.22
N ILE A 213 -2.25 -9.45 3.04
CA ILE A 213 -1.06 -10.31 3.02
C ILE A 213 -0.97 -11.07 1.68
N ALA A 214 -2.02 -11.76 1.27
CA ALA A 214 -1.96 -12.64 0.11
C ALA A 214 -1.87 -11.86 -1.22
N MET A 215 -2.72 -10.85 -1.39
CA MET A 215 -2.84 -10.12 -2.64
C MET A 215 -1.81 -8.99 -2.73
N ILE A 216 -1.77 -8.09 -1.74
CA ILE A 216 -0.84 -6.95 -1.78
C ILE A 216 0.58 -7.40 -1.46
N GLY A 217 0.77 -8.46 -0.67
CA GLY A 217 2.08 -9.09 -0.51
C GLY A 217 2.64 -9.66 -1.82
N ASN A 218 1.79 -10.22 -2.69
CA ASN A 218 2.23 -10.63 -4.03
C ASN A 218 2.64 -9.42 -4.88
N ILE A 219 1.89 -8.31 -4.80
CA ILE A 219 2.26 -7.04 -5.43
C ILE A 219 3.64 -6.57 -4.90
N ALA A 220 3.91 -6.71 -3.60
CA ALA A 220 5.18 -6.33 -3.01
C ALA A 220 6.35 -7.14 -3.58
N ILE A 221 6.19 -8.46 -3.69
CA ILE A 221 7.20 -9.35 -4.28
C ILE A 221 7.39 -9.01 -5.76
N SER A 222 6.30 -8.87 -6.53
CA SER A 222 6.36 -8.50 -7.94
C SER A 222 7.11 -7.18 -8.15
N ASN A 223 6.84 -6.16 -7.31
CA ASN A 223 7.56 -4.89 -7.40
C ASN A 223 9.04 -4.99 -7.00
N HIS A 224 9.43 -5.96 -6.18
CA HIS A 224 10.83 -6.17 -5.84
C HIS A 224 11.59 -6.89 -6.96
N VAL A 225 10.95 -7.83 -7.64
CA VAL A 225 11.57 -8.62 -8.72
C VAL A 225 11.60 -7.86 -10.05
N TYR A 226 10.60 -7.00 -10.30
CA TYR A 226 10.48 -6.21 -11.53
C TYR A 226 10.91 -4.74 -11.35
N ASP A 227 11.59 -4.37 -10.27
CA ASP A 227 12.02 -2.98 -10.00
C ASP A 227 10.88 -1.94 -10.09
N GLY A 228 9.72 -2.31 -9.54
CA GLY A 228 8.49 -1.53 -9.69
C GLY A 228 8.42 -0.24 -8.87
N GLY A 229 9.34 -0.05 -7.92
CA GLY A 229 9.51 1.19 -7.16
C GLY A 229 8.46 1.48 -6.07
N VAL A 230 7.47 0.60 -5.88
CA VAL A 230 6.46 0.70 -4.81
C VAL A 230 6.47 -0.49 -3.84
N HIS A 231 7.52 -1.31 -3.86
CA HIS A 231 7.66 -2.52 -3.03
C HIS A 231 7.65 -2.25 -1.53
N VAL A 232 8.26 -1.15 -1.06
CA VAL A 232 8.24 -0.80 0.39
C VAL A 232 6.81 -0.47 0.84
N LEU A 233 6.10 0.33 0.06
CA LEU A 233 4.70 0.66 0.33
C LEU A 233 3.83 -0.60 0.29
N ALA A 234 3.98 -1.45 -0.73
CA ALA A 234 3.24 -2.71 -0.85
C ALA A 234 3.55 -3.68 0.31
N SER A 235 4.83 -3.76 0.73
CA SER A 235 5.27 -4.60 1.85
C SER A 235 4.63 -4.19 3.17
N PHE A 236 4.29 -2.90 3.34
CA PHE A 236 3.63 -2.42 4.57
C PHE A 236 2.27 -3.08 4.77
N TYR A 237 1.56 -3.42 3.68
CA TYR A 237 0.27 -4.12 3.77
C TYR A 237 0.41 -5.57 4.20
N ALA A 238 1.47 -6.25 3.76
CA ALA A 238 1.76 -7.60 4.23
C ALA A 238 2.15 -7.59 5.72
N LEU A 239 3.03 -6.67 6.12
CA LEU A 239 3.50 -6.55 7.51
C LEU A 239 2.38 -6.08 8.46
N GLY A 240 1.67 -5.02 8.09
CA GLY A 240 0.52 -4.51 8.82
C GLY A 240 -0.66 -5.48 8.83
N GLY A 241 -0.90 -6.17 7.73
CA GLY A 241 -1.88 -7.26 7.63
C GLY A 241 -1.55 -8.39 8.59
N ALA A 242 -0.29 -8.84 8.64
CA ALA A 242 0.14 -9.86 9.59
C ALA A 242 -0.05 -9.43 11.05
N PHE A 243 0.28 -8.18 11.37
CA PHE A 243 0.06 -7.61 12.70
C PHE A 243 -1.43 -7.55 13.07
N VAL A 244 -2.28 -7.07 12.16
CA VAL A 244 -3.74 -6.99 12.36
C VAL A 244 -4.39 -8.37 12.45
N LEU A 245 -3.88 -9.35 11.69
CA LEU A 245 -4.39 -10.72 11.65
C LEU A 245 -3.94 -11.56 12.84
N TRP A 246 -2.80 -11.22 13.46
CA TRP A 246 -2.19 -11.96 14.58
C TRP A 246 -3.17 -12.44 15.67
N PRO A 247 -4.05 -11.59 16.26
CA PRO A 247 -4.95 -12.03 17.34
C PRO A 247 -6.07 -12.97 16.84
N TYR A 248 -6.26 -13.10 15.54
CA TYR A 248 -7.25 -13.97 14.92
C TYR A 248 -6.68 -15.36 14.57
N LEU A 249 -5.35 -15.50 14.41
CA LEU A 249 -4.74 -16.74 13.92
C LEU A 249 -5.03 -17.95 14.81
N ARG A 250 -4.84 -17.83 16.14
CA ARG A 250 -5.12 -18.93 17.06
C ARG A 250 -6.60 -19.34 17.07
N PRO A 251 -7.56 -18.40 17.20
CA PRO A 251 -8.98 -18.75 17.07
C PRO A 251 -9.36 -19.39 15.74
N ILE A 252 -8.84 -18.86 14.62
CA ILE A 252 -9.08 -19.42 13.28
C ILE A 252 -8.54 -20.85 13.18
N TRP A 253 -7.32 -21.08 13.66
CA TRP A 253 -6.72 -22.42 13.68
C TRP A 253 -7.50 -23.40 14.54
N ASN A 254 -7.92 -22.97 15.74
CA ASN A 254 -8.72 -23.81 16.62
C ASN A 254 -10.05 -24.19 15.99
N LEU A 255 -10.73 -23.24 15.35
CA LEU A 255 -12.01 -23.46 14.69
C LEU A 255 -11.88 -24.35 13.45
N LEU A 256 -10.96 -24.03 12.54
CA LEU A 256 -10.87 -24.69 11.23
C LEU A 256 -10.09 -25.99 11.25
N VAL A 257 -8.97 -26.03 11.98
CA VAL A 257 -8.04 -27.18 11.96
C VAL A 257 -8.33 -28.10 13.14
N ASN A 258 -8.38 -27.55 14.36
CA ASN A 258 -8.64 -28.37 15.54
C ASN A 258 -10.14 -28.70 15.71
N GLN A 259 -11.03 -28.07 14.92
CA GLN A 259 -12.48 -28.27 14.97
C GLN A 259 -13.06 -28.05 16.39
N LYS A 260 -12.50 -27.06 17.10
CA LYS A 260 -12.93 -26.68 18.45
C LYS A 260 -13.70 -25.38 18.39
N ASP A 261 -14.85 -25.36 19.03
CA ASP A 261 -15.60 -24.12 19.26
C ASP A 261 -14.73 -23.16 20.08
N GLU A 262 -14.46 -21.99 19.49
CA GLU A 262 -13.64 -20.95 20.11
C GLU A 262 -14.39 -19.61 20.02
N VAL A 263 -14.50 -18.92 21.16
CA VAL A 263 -15.08 -17.57 21.19
C VAL A 263 -13.97 -16.55 20.93
N LEU A 264 -14.18 -15.70 19.92
CA LEU A 264 -13.23 -14.64 19.60
C LEU A 264 -13.18 -13.57 20.70
N THR A 265 -12.15 -13.61 21.54
CA THR A 265 -11.96 -12.72 22.70
C THR A 265 -11.03 -11.54 22.39
N ILE A 266 -11.38 -10.73 21.40
CA ILE A 266 -10.62 -9.50 21.08
C ILE A 266 -11.09 -8.33 21.93
N TYR A 267 -10.15 -7.69 22.65
CA TYR A 267 -10.44 -6.51 23.46
C TYR A 267 -11.01 -5.37 22.62
N ARG A 268 -12.08 -4.74 23.11
CA ARG A 268 -12.73 -3.59 22.48
C ARG A 268 -12.77 -2.44 23.46
N PHE A 269 -12.22 -1.29 23.07
CA PHE A 269 -12.32 -0.10 23.90
C PHE A 269 -13.79 0.32 24.05
N PRO A 270 -14.33 0.39 25.28
CA PRO A 270 -15.71 0.79 25.49
C PRO A 270 -15.79 2.31 25.39
N PHE A 271 -16.19 2.82 24.21
CA PHE A 271 -16.48 4.24 23.97
C PHE A 271 -17.74 4.65 24.77
N LYS A 272 -17.60 4.82 26.09
CA LYS A 272 -18.73 5.05 27.02
C LYS A 272 -19.26 6.47 26.91
N LYS A 273 -18.37 7.46 26.83
CA LYS A 273 -18.74 8.88 26.84
C LYS A 273 -19.36 9.31 25.50
N PRO A 274 -20.36 10.21 25.47
CA PRO A 274 -20.99 10.67 24.23
C PRO A 274 -19.98 11.24 23.22
N TRP A 275 -19.05 12.08 23.67
CA TRP A 275 -18.01 12.66 22.80
C TRP A 275 -17.09 11.60 22.18
N GLN A 276 -16.81 10.50 22.90
CA GLN A 276 -16.00 9.38 22.39
C GLN A 276 -16.72 8.64 21.25
N LYS A 277 -18.05 8.49 21.37
CA LYS A 277 -18.88 7.91 20.31
C LYS A 277 -18.94 8.84 19.11
N ALA A 278 -19.16 10.13 19.34
CA ALA A 278 -19.19 11.16 18.30
C ALA A 278 -17.86 11.21 17.55
N LEU A 279 -16.72 11.28 18.25
CA LEU A 279 -15.38 11.26 17.65
C LEU A 279 -15.16 10.01 16.80
N ARG A 280 -15.52 8.83 17.31
CA ARG A 280 -15.39 7.56 16.57
C ARG A 280 -16.22 7.55 15.29
N ILE A 281 -17.45 8.08 15.34
CA ILE A 281 -18.33 8.17 14.17
C ILE A 281 -17.79 9.22 13.20
N GLY A 282 -17.40 10.39 13.70
CA GLY A 282 -16.79 11.47 12.91
C GLY A 282 -15.57 11.01 12.13
N LEU A 283 -14.61 10.33 12.79
CA LEU A 283 -13.42 9.78 12.12
C LEU A 283 -13.76 8.75 11.04
N LYS A 284 -14.80 7.93 11.26
CA LYS A 284 -15.26 6.96 10.26
C LYS A 284 -15.88 7.64 9.05
N VAL A 285 -16.79 8.58 9.29
CA VAL A 285 -17.46 9.35 8.24
C VAL A 285 -16.43 10.15 7.45
N PHE A 286 -15.51 10.81 8.14
CA PHE A 286 -14.37 11.50 7.53
C PHE A 286 -13.54 10.58 6.64
N THR A 287 -13.19 9.39 7.12
CA THR A 287 -12.40 8.43 6.35
C THR A 287 -13.12 7.98 5.08
N ILE A 288 -14.43 7.71 5.17
CA ILE A 288 -15.24 7.36 3.99
C ILE A 288 -15.32 8.55 3.02
N ALA A 289 -15.65 9.73 3.52
CA ALA A 289 -15.82 10.91 2.69
C ALA A 289 -14.54 11.28 1.93
N ILE A 290 -13.38 11.30 2.61
CA ILE A 290 -12.11 11.72 2.01
C ILE A 290 -11.44 10.59 1.23
N PHE A 291 -11.22 9.43 1.86
CA PHE A 291 -10.35 8.38 1.29
C PHE A 291 -11.11 7.33 0.46
N PHE A 292 -12.44 7.35 0.43
CA PHE A 292 -13.22 6.54 -0.50
C PHE A 292 -13.93 7.41 -1.53
N VAL A 293 -14.79 8.34 -1.11
CA VAL A 293 -15.67 9.08 -2.04
C VAL A 293 -14.90 10.17 -2.80
N LEU A 294 -14.26 11.10 -2.09
CA LEU A 294 -13.50 12.18 -2.72
C LEU A 294 -12.33 11.63 -3.52
N SER A 295 -11.59 10.66 -2.96
CA SER A 295 -10.52 9.97 -3.71
C SER A 295 -11.02 9.32 -5.00
N ALA A 296 -12.11 8.56 -4.96
CA ALA A 296 -12.68 7.97 -6.18
C ALA A 296 -13.05 9.04 -7.21
N TYR A 297 -13.71 10.12 -6.77
CA TYR A 297 -14.10 11.22 -7.64
C TYR A 297 -12.88 11.90 -8.28
N LEU A 298 -11.83 12.21 -7.52
CA LEU A 298 -10.65 12.87 -8.05
C LEU A 298 -9.87 11.96 -9.02
N HIS A 299 -9.80 10.66 -8.75
CA HIS A 299 -9.17 9.72 -9.67
C HIS A 299 -9.98 9.53 -10.96
N TYR A 300 -11.31 9.54 -10.88
CA TYR A 300 -12.18 9.56 -12.05
C TYR A 300 -11.96 10.85 -12.87
N ASP A 301 -11.98 12.00 -12.21
CA ASP A 301 -11.76 13.30 -12.86
C ASP A 301 -10.39 13.38 -13.53
N ASN A 302 -9.33 12.91 -12.84
CA ASN A 302 -7.99 12.83 -13.40
C ASN A 302 -7.91 11.89 -14.62
N TYR A 303 -8.62 10.75 -14.58
CA TYR A 303 -8.66 9.81 -15.70
C TYR A 303 -9.33 10.41 -16.94
N GLU A 304 -10.43 11.14 -16.75
CA GLU A 304 -11.17 11.76 -17.86
C GLU A 304 -10.49 13.02 -18.41
N HIS A 305 -9.87 13.84 -17.55
CA HIS A 305 -9.46 15.20 -17.92
C HIS A 305 -7.94 15.49 -17.84
N ASP A 306 -7.15 14.75 -17.04
CA ASP A 306 -5.73 15.06 -16.82
C ASP A 306 -4.89 13.83 -16.45
N SER A 307 -4.71 12.89 -17.38
CA SER A 307 -3.97 11.65 -17.11
C SER A 307 -2.52 11.94 -16.66
N TYR A 308 -2.22 11.75 -15.37
CA TYR A 308 -0.92 12.14 -14.79
C TYR A 308 0.30 11.37 -15.33
N LYS A 309 0.09 10.26 -16.05
CA LYS A 309 1.13 9.42 -16.66
C LYS A 309 1.48 9.81 -18.09
N VAL A 310 0.70 10.71 -18.70
CA VAL A 310 0.88 11.15 -20.09
C VAL A 310 0.94 12.68 -20.09
N PRO A 311 1.86 13.32 -20.85
CA PRO A 311 1.85 14.77 -20.96
C PRO A 311 0.50 15.30 -21.46
N SER A 312 -0.06 16.29 -20.76
CA SER A 312 -1.33 16.93 -21.16
C SER A 312 -1.18 17.89 -22.34
N ARG A 313 0.06 18.36 -22.61
CA ARG A 313 0.35 19.25 -23.74
C ARG A 313 0.26 18.49 -25.07
N PRO A 314 -0.44 19.03 -26.08
CA PRO A 314 -0.57 18.39 -27.38
C PRO A 314 0.80 18.25 -28.06
N GLY A 315 0.92 17.20 -28.86
CA GLY A 315 2.07 16.97 -29.74
C GLY A 315 2.06 17.91 -30.94
N LEU A 316 2.98 17.66 -31.87
CA LEU A 316 3.03 18.39 -33.12
C LEU A 316 1.77 18.05 -33.96
N ALA A 317 1.10 19.09 -34.48
CA ALA A 317 -0.17 18.93 -35.17
C ALA A 317 0.00 18.08 -36.44
N ASN A 318 -0.93 17.13 -36.64
CA ASN A 318 -0.95 16.22 -37.80
C ASN A 318 0.34 15.42 -38.03
N SER A 319 1.17 15.24 -37.00
CA SER A 319 2.43 14.50 -37.13
C SER A 319 2.42 13.17 -36.39
N LYS A 320 1.30 12.73 -35.80
CA LYS A 320 1.27 11.47 -35.04
C LYS A 320 1.58 10.29 -35.97
N GLY A 321 2.60 9.49 -35.64
CA GLY A 321 2.95 8.29 -36.39
C GLY A 321 4.40 7.86 -36.22
N LEU A 322 4.74 6.74 -36.86
CA LEU A 322 6.11 6.23 -37.02
C LEU A 322 6.66 6.67 -38.38
N TYR A 323 7.89 7.19 -38.38
CA TYR A 323 8.57 7.72 -39.55
C TYR A 323 9.95 7.10 -39.70
N GLU A 324 10.27 6.63 -40.90
CA GLU A 324 11.62 6.19 -41.26
C GLU A 324 12.52 7.41 -41.50
N VAL A 325 13.73 7.41 -40.92
CA VAL A 325 14.72 8.49 -41.10
C VAL A 325 15.47 8.28 -42.42
N THR A 326 15.14 9.06 -43.44
CA THR A 326 15.79 9.01 -44.77
C THR A 326 17.14 9.73 -44.80
N GLU A 327 17.28 10.85 -44.07
CA GLU A 327 18.52 11.64 -43.98
C GLU A 327 18.83 11.96 -42.51
N PHE A 328 20.07 11.70 -42.07
CA PHE A 328 20.54 12.02 -40.72
C PHE A 328 21.84 12.82 -40.78
N LYS A 329 21.85 14.01 -40.18
CA LYS A 329 23.00 14.92 -40.16
C LYS A 329 23.34 15.35 -38.74
N VAL A 330 24.61 15.28 -38.38
CA VAL A 330 25.13 15.82 -37.12
C VAL A 330 26.14 16.91 -37.47
N ASN A 331 25.94 18.14 -36.97
CA ASN A 331 26.78 19.31 -37.30
C ASN A 331 26.97 19.53 -38.81
N GLY A 332 25.92 19.27 -39.61
CA GLY A 332 25.93 19.40 -41.06
C GLY A 332 26.60 18.24 -41.83
N GLN A 333 27.22 17.28 -41.14
CA GLN A 333 27.79 16.08 -41.75
C GLN A 333 26.74 14.97 -41.83
N ALA A 334 26.50 14.45 -43.03
CA ALA A 334 25.58 13.34 -43.25
C ALA A 334 26.21 12.02 -42.76
N ILE A 335 25.46 11.28 -41.95
CA ILE A 335 25.85 9.94 -41.50
C ILE A 335 25.04 8.94 -42.33
N PRO A 336 25.70 8.08 -43.13
CA PRO A 336 25.02 7.13 -43.99
C PRO A 336 24.23 6.10 -43.17
N TYR A 337 23.20 5.52 -43.78
CA TYR A 337 22.41 4.47 -43.13
C TYR A 337 23.28 3.25 -42.79
N SER A 338 23.18 2.79 -41.54
CA SER A 338 23.71 1.51 -41.09
C SER A 338 22.78 0.93 -40.02
N PRO A 339 22.34 -0.33 -40.16
CA PRO A 339 21.45 -0.96 -39.17
C PRO A 339 22.13 -1.26 -37.83
N LEU A 340 23.45 -1.11 -37.76
CA LEU A 340 24.28 -1.35 -36.57
C LEU A 340 24.78 -0.05 -35.94
N ASP A 341 24.33 1.10 -36.42
CA ASP A 341 24.77 2.40 -35.91
C ASP A 341 24.01 2.77 -34.62
N SER A 342 24.76 2.95 -33.54
CA SER A 342 24.23 3.28 -32.21
C SER A 342 23.93 4.77 -32.00
N LEU A 343 24.32 5.62 -32.95
CA LEU A 343 24.12 7.07 -32.90
C LEU A 343 23.05 7.53 -33.90
N ARG A 344 23.00 6.91 -35.08
CA ARG A 344 22.04 7.25 -36.13
C ARG A 344 20.63 6.80 -35.76
N TRP A 345 19.70 7.74 -35.71
CA TRP A 345 18.29 7.43 -35.52
C TRP A 345 17.77 6.65 -36.73
N GLN A 346 17.12 5.51 -36.52
CA GLN A 346 16.57 4.67 -37.58
C GLN A 346 15.13 5.10 -37.88
N ASP A 347 14.30 5.11 -36.84
CA ASP A 347 12.92 5.57 -36.89
C ASP A 347 12.70 6.68 -35.86
N VAL A 348 11.68 7.50 -36.12
CA VAL A 348 11.19 8.54 -35.19
C VAL A 348 9.70 8.34 -35.00
N THR A 349 9.24 8.34 -33.75
CA THR A 349 7.82 8.29 -33.42
C THR A 349 7.38 9.61 -32.81
N PHE A 350 6.28 10.15 -33.33
CA PHE A 350 5.61 11.31 -32.78
C PHE A 350 4.31 10.89 -32.10
N GLU A 351 4.15 11.31 -30.85
CA GLU A 351 2.93 11.04 -30.08
C GLU A 351 1.87 12.12 -30.30
N LYS A 352 0.63 11.83 -29.90
CA LYS A 352 -0.46 12.82 -29.87
C LYS A 352 -0.24 13.91 -28.80
N TRP A 353 0.66 13.67 -27.86
CA TRP A 353 1.12 14.61 -26.82
C TRP A 353 2.56 15.03 -27.09
N SER A 354 3.07 16.01 -26.33
CA SER A 354 4.42 16.61 -26.47
C SER A 354 5.58 15.64 -26.19
N THR A 355 5.73 14.60 -27.01
CA THR A 355 6.77 13.57 -26.90
C THR A 355 7.18 13.11 -28.29
N ILE A 356 8.49 13.02 -28.47
CA ILE A 356 9.17 12.41 -29.61
C ILE A 356 10.04 11.29 -29.06
N SER A 357 10.08 10.17 -29.76
CA SER A 357 11.03 9.08 -29.50
C SER A 357 11.73 8.69 -30.79
N TYR A 358 12.85 8.00 -30.66
CA TYR A 358 13.62 7.53 -31.80
C TYR A 358 14.24 6.18 -31.47
N SER A 359 14.45 5.36 -32.50
CA SER A 359 15.16 4.09 -32.40
C SER A 359 16.62 4.28 -32.82
N VAL A 360 17.54 3.60 -32.15
CA VAL A 360 18.94 3.45 -32.55
C VAL A 360 19.31 1.98 -32.41
N PHE A 361 20.40 1.57 -33.04
CA PHE A 361 20.91 0.23 -32.77
C PHE A 361 21.40 0.15 -31.32
N ASN A 362 20.77 -0.71 -30.53
CA ASN A 362 21.22 -1.05 -29.19
C ASN A 362 21.35 -2.56 -29.05
N THR A 363 22.38 -3.02 -28.33
CA THR A 363 22.54 -4.44 -28.00
C THR A 363 22.18 -4.61 -26.53
N PHE A 364 21.12 -5.36 -26.25
CA PHE A 364 20.74 -5.68 -24.88
C PHE A 364 21.25 -7.06 -24.48
N ASN A 365 21.58 -7.22 -23.20
CA ASN A 365 22.06 -8.48 -22.63
C ASN A 365 20.96 -9.07 -21.75
N ILE A 366 20.52 -10.29 -22.07
CA ILE A 366 19.55 -11.06 -21.26
C ILE A 366 20.27 -12.29 -20.75
N HIS A 367 20.34 -12.44 -19.42
CA HIS A 367 20.96 -13.60 -18.76
C HIS A 367 22.41 -13.92 -19.17
N GLY A 368 23.19 -12.91 -19.56
CA GLY A 368 24.58 -13.10 -20.00
C GLY A 368 24.72 -13.42 -21.49
N GLU A 369 23.60 -13.49 -22.22
CA GLU A 369 23.56 -13.67 -23.66
C GLU A 369 23.13 -12.37 -24.36
N ALA A 370 23.85 -11.99 -25.42
CA ALA A 370 23.45 -10.88 -26.26
C ALA A 370 22.20 -11.27 -27.06
N GLY A 371 21.06 -10.66 -26.74
CA GLY A 371 19.83 -10.89 -27.46
C GLY A 371 19.79 -10.10 -28.77
N ARG A 372 19.29 -10.72 -29.85
CA ARG A 372 18.77 -10.00 -31.02
C ARG A 372 17.28 -10.31 -31.15
N GLY A 373 16.46 -9.27 -31.07
CA GLY A 373 15.03 -9.40 -31.33
C GLY A 373 14.75 -9.61 -32.82
N LYS A 374 14.68 -10.88 -33.24
CA LYS A 374 13.77 -11.44 -34.27
C LYS A 374 13.92 -12.96 -34.24
N GLN A 375 13.06 -13.65 -33.50
CA GLN A 375 12.84 -15.08 -33.70
C GLN A 375 11.79 -15.22 -34.81
N PHE A 376 12.11 -16.01 -35.84
CA PHE A 376 11.27 -16.22 -37.03
C PHE A 376 10.03 -17.05 -36.73
#